data_AF-A0A2V2CTM3-F1
#
_entry.id   AF-A0A2V2CTM3-F1
#
_cell.length_a   1.000
_cell.length_b   1.000
_cell.length_c   1.000
_cell.angle_alpha   90.00
_cell.angle_beta   90.00
_cell.angle_gamma   90.00
#
_symmetry.space_group_name_H-M   'P 1'
#
loop_
_entity.id
_entity.type
_entity.pdbx_description
1 polymer ?
#
loop_
_entity_poly.entity_id
_entity_poly.type
_entity_poly.pdbx_seq_one_letter_code
_entity_poly.pdbx_strand_id
1 'polypeptide(L)'
;MNPHRTAQANEAALRKVLTHRTLVSLSKQNVAFVLEHQNDTWQELSQYLARCQAALGRAPARTEVIGGDFIELRFGSWAKALGSIGVENGGRLSTPSVENTKLFRDEYERQRTADKRAKREKKAANKELLRQAKAAKRAAQTSASNEAQKGGR
;
A
#
# COMPACT_ATOMS: atom_id res chain seq x y z
N MET A 1 -19.99 -18.04 11.19
CA MET A 1 -19.00 -18.30 10.13
C MET A 1 -19.67 -19.24 9.12
N ASN A 2 -19.80 -18.84 7.86
CA ASN A 2 -20.58 -19.61 6.86
C ASN A 2 -19.74 -20.81 6.34
N PRO A 3 -20.18 -22.06 6.56
CA PRO A 3 -19.32 -23.26 6.43
C PRO A 3 -19.01 -23.70 4.98
N HIS A 4 -19.57 -23.05 3.95
CA HIS A 4 -19.42 -23.45 2.55
C HIS A 4 -18.53 -22.55 1.68
N ARG A 5 -17.80 -21.59 2.27
CA ARG A 5 -16.90 -20.75 1.46
C ARG A 5 -15.63 -21.52 1.11
N THR A 6 -15.56 -22.03 -0.11
CA THR A 6 -14.37 -22.69 -0.66
C THR A 6 -13.15 -21.78 -0.56
N ALA A 7 -11.94 -22.36 -0.52
CA ALA A 7 -10.70 -21.58 -0.52
C ALA A 7 -10.66 -20.54 -1.65
N GLN A 8 -11.18 -20.91 -2.82
CA GLN A 8 -11.35 -20.04 -3.98
C GLN A 8 -12.28 -18.85 -3.70
N ALA A 9 -13.44 -19.08 -3.07
CA ALA A 9 -14.36 -18.01 -2.73
C ALA A 9 -13.79 -17.05 -1.66
N ASN A 10 -12.95 -17.55 -0.76
CA ASN A 10 -12.21 -16.72 0.20
C ASN A 10 -11.14 -15.87 -0.50
N GLU A 11 -10.41 -16.45 -1.45
CA GLU A 11 -9.39 -15.72 -2.21
C GLU A 11 -10.01 -14.63 -3.10
N ALA A 12 -11.12 -14.94 -3.79
CA ALA A 12 -11.84 -13.96 -4.59
C ALA A 12 -12.35 -12.78 -3.74
N ALA A 13 -12.84 -13.06 -2.53
CA ALA A 13 -13.28 -12.02 -1.60
C ALA A 13 -12.11 -11.17 -1.10
N LEU A 14 -10.99 -11.80 -0.76
CA LEU A 14 -9.77 -11.09 -0.37
C LEU A 14 -9.30 -10.17 -1.50
N ARG A 15 -9.28 -10.66 -2.74
CA ARG A 15 -8.92 -9.86 -3.91
C ARG A 15 -9.83 -8.64 -4.05
N LYS A 16 -11.15 -8.80 -3.94
CA LYS A 16 -12.09 -7.66 -4.00
C LYS A 16 -11.82 -6.61 -2.93
N VAL A 17 -11.60 -7.03 -1.68
CA VAL A 17 -11.29 -6.12 -0.57
C VAL A 17 -9.96 -5.39 -0.79
N LEU A 18 -8.92 -6.12 -1.22
CA LEU A 18 -7.62 -5.54 -1.50
C LEU A 18 -7.67 -4.56 -2.67
N THR A 19 -8.37 -4.89 -3.76
CA THR A 19 -8.58 -3.98 -4.89
C THR A 19 -9.21 -2.67 -4.43
N HIS A 20 -10.30 -2.73 -3.67
CA HIS A 20 -10.95 -1.53 -3.15
C HIS A 20 -10.01 -0.72 -2.24
N ARG A 21 -9.28 -1.39 -1.33
CA ARG A 21 -8.31 -0.73 -0.45
C ARG A 21 -7.18 -0.06 -1.24
N THR A 22 -6.69 -0.68 -2.31
CA THR A 22 -5.70 -0.10 -3.23
C THR A 22 -6.25 1.14 -3.90
N LEU A 23 -7.46 1.10 -4.47
CA LEU A 23 -8.08 2.27 -5.11
C LEU A 23 -8.24 3.45 -4.13
N VAL A 24 -8.71 3.17 -2.92
CA VAL A 24 -8.84 4.20 -1.86
C VAL A 24 -7.46 4.77 -1.47
N SER A 25 -6.43 3.93 -1.37
CA SER A 25 -5.05 4.37 -1.08
C SER A 25 -4.52 5.30 -2.17
N LEU A 26 -4.68 4.93 -3.45
CA LEU A 26 -4.25 5.76 -4.57
C LEU A 26 -5.04 7.07 -4.65
N SER A 27 -6.35 7.04 -4.37
CA SER A 27 -7.17 8.25 -4.28
C SER A 27 -6.67 9.20 -3.18
N LYS A 28 -6.30 8.68 -2.00
CA LYS A 28 -5.70 9.48 -0.93
C LYS A 28 -4.35 10.07 -1.34
N GLN A 29 -3.51 9.31 -2.05
CA GLN A 29 -2.24 9.80 -2.58
C GLN A 29 -2.45 10.92 -3.61
N ASN A 30 -3.46 10.81 -4.48
CA ASN A 30 -3.84 11.88 -5.40
C ASN A 30 -4.28 13.15 -4.66
N VAL A 31 -5.08 13.02 -3.60
CA VAL A 31 -5.49 14.18 -2.78
C VAL A 31 -4.27 14.82 -2.10
N ALA A 32 -3.38 14.01 -1.51
CA ALA A 32 -2.16 14.51 -0.89
C ALA A 32 -1.27 15.25 -1.89
N PHE A 33 -1.11 14.68 -3.10
CA PHE A 33 -0.37 15.32 -4.19
C PHE A 33 -0.95 16.68 -4.55
N VAL A 34 -2.27 16.80 -4.68
CA VAL A 34 -2.92 18.09 -4.97
C VAL A 34 -2.60 19.11 -3.88
N LEU A 35 -2.69 18.73 -2.60
CA LEU A 35 -2.43 19.65 -1.49
C LEU A 35 -0.96 20.11 -1.44
N GLU A 36 -0.03 19.21 -1.74
CA GLU A 36 1.40 19.49 -1.77
C GLU A 36 1.79 20.38 -2.97
N HIS A 37 1.25 20.08 -4.15
CA HIS A 37 1.67 20.67 -5.42
C HIS A 37 0.69 21.73 -5.98
N GLN A 38 -0.30 22.19 -5.19
CA GLN A 38 -1.29 23.18 -5.64
C GLN A 38 -0.67 24.50 -6.11
N ASN A 39 0.49 24.87 -5.56
CA ASN A 39 1.21 26.10 -5.86
C ASN A 39 2.43 25.88 -6.76
N ASP A 40 2.68 24.64 -7.20
CA ASP A 40 3.80 24.34 -8.07
C ASP A 40 3.66 25.09 -9.40
N THR A 41 4.82 25.54 -9.87
CA THR A 41 4.98 26.11 -11.20
C THR A 41 4.81 25.05 -12.28
N TRP A 42 4.56 25.50 -13.50
CA TRP A 42 4.51 24.64 -14.68
C TRP A 42 5.80 23.83 -14.86
N GLN A 43 6.94 24.43 -14.52
CA GLN A 43 8.24 23.79 -14.65
C GLN A 43 8.42 22.66 -13.62
N GLU A 44 7.99 22.85 -12.37
CA GLU A 44 8.05 21.82 -11.33
C GLU A 44 7.15 20.63 -11.66
N LEU A 45 5.92 20.89 -12.11
CA LEU A 45 5.00 19.85 -12.56
C LEU A 45 5.54 19.09 -13.79
N SER A 46 6.20 19.79 -14.72
CA SER A 46 6.85 19.16 -15.87
C SER A 46 8.02 18.27 -15.44
N GLN A 47 8.84 18.71 -14.48
CA GLN A 47 9.93 17.90 -13.93
C GLN A 47 9.40 16.65 -13.22
N TYR A 48 8.32 16.77 -12.45
CA TYR A 48 7.65 15.62 -11.86
C TYR A 48 7.20 14.62 -12.93
N LEU A 49 6.52 15.11 -13.98
CA LEU A 49 6.04 14.25 -15.06
C LEU A 49 7.18 13.59 -15.86
N ALA A 50 8.31 14.30 -16.05
CA ALA A 50 9.51 13.74 -16.67
C ALA A 50 10.13 12.61 -15.83
N ARG A 51 10.12 12.73 -14.49
CA ARG A 51 10.52 11.62 -13.61
C ARG A 51 9.59 10.41 -13.76
N CYS A 52 8.29 10.64 -13.88
CA CYS A 52 7.33 9.56 -14.16
C CYS A 52 7.61 8.87 -15.51
N GLN A 53 7.88 9.64 -16.57
CA GLN A 53 8.28 9.11 -17.87
C GLN A 53 9.55 8.25 -17.77
N ALA A 54 10.58 8.75 -17.08
CA ALA A 54 11.83 8.02 -16.89
C ALA A 54 11.62 6.70 -16.12
N ALA A 55 10.79 6.71 -15.07
CA ALA A 55 10.48 5.52 -14.29
C ALA A 55 9.69 4.46 -15.09
N LEU A 56 8.89 4.88 -16.07
CA LEU A 56 8.15 3.98 -16.96
C LEU A 56 8.94 3.56 -18.20
N GLY A 57 10.00 4.30 -18.57
CA GLY A 57 10.74 4.12 -19.82
C GLY A 57 9.94 4.48 -21.07
N ARG A 58 8.78 5.15 -20.92
CA ARG A 58 7.88 5.58 -21.99
C ARG A 58 6.99 6.71 -21.52
N ALA A 59 6.27 7.35 -22.45
CA ALA A 59 5.27 8.35 -22.11
C ALA A 59 4.24 7.78 -21.12
N PRO A 60 3.98 8.47 -19.98
CA PRO A 60 2.99 8.05 -19.01
C PRO A 60 1.57 8.29 -19.54
N ALA A 61 0.66 7.35 -19.28
CA ALA A 61 -0.77 7.65 -19.35
C ALA A 61 -1.21 8.41 -18.10
N ARG A 62 -2.27 9.21 -18.21
CA ARG A 62 -2.78 10.03 -17.10
C ARG A 62 -3.06 9.23 -15.83
N THR A 63 -3.62 8.02 -15.97
CA THR A 63 -3.97 7.13 -14.85
C THR A 63 -2.76 6.42 -14.21
N GLU A 64 -1.58 6.52 -14.82
CA GLU A 64 -0.34 5.93 -14.30
C GLU A 64 0.45 6.90 -13.42
N VAL A 65 -0.01 8.14 -13.29
CA VAL A 65 0.67 9.23 -12.58
C VAL A 65 -0.18 9.66 -11.39
N ILE A 66 0.41 9.67 -10.19
CA ILE A 66 -0.24 10.26 -9.02
C ILE A 66 -0.41 11.76 -9.28
N GLY A 67 -1.63 12.27 -9.08
CA GLY A 67 -1.98 13.63 -9.44
C GLY A 67 -2.21 13.86 -10.93
N GLY A 68 -2.28 12.81 -11.76
CA GLY A 68 -2.47 12.94 -13.21
C GLY A 68 -3.67 13.80 -13.61
N ASP A 69 -4.81 13.67 -12.93
CA ASP A 69 -6.00 14.52 -13.15
C ASP A 69 -5.71 16.00 -12.85
N PHE A 70 -4.98 16.28 -11.78
CA PHE A 70 -4.60 17.64 -11.41
C PHE A 70 -3.60 18.24 -12.39
N ILE A 71 -2.61 17.47 -12.82
CA ILE A 71 -1.65 17.91 -13.85
C ILE A 71 -2.38 18.20 -15.16
N GLU A 72 -3.29 17.33 -15.60
CA GLU A 72 -4.13 17.58 -16.77
C GLU A 72 -4.90 18.90 -16.62
N LEU A 73 -5.54 19.12 -15.46
CA LEU A 73 -6.26 20.36 -15.17
C LEU A 73 -5.34 21.59 -15.25
N ARG A 74 -4.14 21.54 -14.65
CA ARG A 74 -3.18 22.65 -14.64
C ARG A 74 -2.70 23.00 -16.05
N PHE A 75 -2.43 22.00 -16.89
CA PHE A 75 -1.98 22.20 -18.28
C PHE A 75 -3.13 22.41 -19.27
N GLY A 76 -4.38 22.23 -18.84
CA GLY A 76 -5.59 22.31 -19.64
C GLY A 76 -5.83 21.09 -20.55
N SER A 77 -4.89 20.16 -20.65
CA SER A 77 -5.06 18.83 -21.28
C SER A 77 -3.85 17.95 -20.98
N TRP A 78 -4.04 16.62 -20.95
CA TRP A 78 -2.93 15.70 -20.83
C TRP A 78 -1.93 15.80 -22.00
N ALA A 79 -2.41 16.07 -23.21
CA ALA A 79 -1.56 16.27 -24.38
C ALA A 79 -0.58 17.44 -24.21
N LYS A 80 -1.04 18.57 -23.64
CA LYS A 80 -0.17 19.72 -23.33
C LYS A 80 0.83 19.41 -22.21
N ALA A 81 0.41 18.65 -21.19
CA ALA A 81 1.32 18.21 -20.13
C ALA A 81 2.43 17.31 -20.68
N LEU A 82 2.10 16.37 -21.57
CA LEU A 82 3.11 15.55 -22.25
C LEU A 82 4.00 16.37 -23.19
N GLY A 83 3.44 17.39 -23.84
CA GLY A 83 4.22 18.33 -24.65
C GLY A 83 5.29 19.09 -23.85
N SER A 84 5.04 19.40 -22.57
CA SER A 84 6.01 20.11 -21.73
C SER A 84 7.25 19.29 -21.36
N ILE A 85 7.20 17.96 -21.55
CA ILE A 85 8.31 17.04 -21.37
C ILE A 85 8.84 16.47 -22.71
N GLY A 86 8.46 17.09 -23.83
CA GLY A 86 8.94 16.71 -25.17
C GLY A 86 8.26 15.48 -25.77
N VAL A 87 7.12 15.04 -25.24
CA VAL A 87 6.33 13.95 -25.82
C VAL A 87 5.32 14.54 -26.82
N GLU A 88 5.62 14.39 -28.10
CA GLU A 88 4.71 14.76 -29.18
C GLU A 88 3.55 13.77 -29.31
N ASN A 89 2.39 14.22 -29.83
CA ASN A 89 1.19 13.40 -30.07
C ASN A 89 0.62 12.70 -28.82
N GLY A 90 0.92 13.19 -27.61
CA GLY A 90 0.46 12.60 -26.35
C GLY A 90 -1.06 12.40 -26.22
N GLY A 91 -1.85 13.21 -26.92
CA GLY A 91 -3.32 13.06 -26.97
C GLY A 91 -3.83 11.79 -27.65
N ARG A 92 -2.98 11.04 -28.35
CA ARG A 92 -3.33 9.75 -29.00
C ARG A 92 -3.03 8.54 -28.12
N LEU A 93 -2.44 8.73 -26.94
CA LEU A 93 -2.11 7.63 -26.04
C LEU A 93 -3.37 7.07 -25.38
N SER A 94 -3.55 5.76 -25.49
CA SER A 94 -4.62 5.06 -24.77
C SER A 94 -4.38 5.16 -23.27
N THR A 95 -5.43 5.54 -22.52
CA THR A 95 -5.39 5.64 -21.07
C THR A 95 -5.99 4.38 -20.46
N PRO A 96 -5.19 3.46 -19.90
CA PRO A 96 -5.72 2.26 -19.27
C PRO A 96 -6.51 2.61 -18.00
N SER A 97 -7.45 1.75 -17.62
CA SER A 97 -8.06 1.80 -16.28
C SER A 97 -6.97 1.71 -15.21
N VAL A 98 -7.15 2.42 -14.09
CA VAL A 98 -6.21 2.45 -12.96
C VAL A 98 -5.83 1.04 -12.52
N GLU A 99 -6.77 0.10 -12.48
CA GLU A 99 -6.53 -1.30 -12.08
C GLU A 99 -5.52 -2.05 -12.98
N ASN A 100 -5.36 -1.59 -14.23
CA ASN A 100 -4.45 -2.18 -15.20
C ASN A 100 -3.07 -1.50 -15.22
N THR A 101 -2.84 -0.48 -14.38
CA THR A 101 -1.58 0.26 -14.32
C THR A 101 -0.53 -0.45 -13.47
N LYS A 102 0.75 -0.12 -13.70
CA LYS A 102 1.84 -0.55 -12.81
C LYS A 102 1.68 0.03 -11.40
N LEU A 103 1.24 1.29 -11.31
CA LEU A 103 0.94 1.99 -10.06
C LEU A 103 0.00 1.18 -9.16
N PHE A 104 -1.12 0.69 -9.72
CA PHE A 104 -2.05 -0.15 -8.97
C PHE A 104 -1.44 -1.48 -8.54
N ARG A 105 -0.73 -2.17 -9.43
CA ARG A 105 -0.09 -3.46 -9.12
C ARG A 105 0.92 -3.32 -7.98
N ASP A 106 1.76 -2.30 -8.02
CA ASP A 106 2.80 -2.06 -7.01
C ASP A 106 2.17 -1.77 -5.64
N GLU A 107 1.16 -0.89 -5.58
CA GLU A 107 0.45 -0.59 -4.33
C GLU A 107 -0.31 -1.81 -3.78
N TYR A 108 -0.95 -2.58 -4.65
CA TYR A 108 -1.61 -3.83 -4.29
C TYR A 108 -0.63 -4.85 -3.68
N GLU A 109 0.54 -5.05 -4.29
CA GLU A 109 1.55 -5.99 -3.78
C GLU A 109 2.21 -5.48 -2.49
N ARG A 110 2.47 -4.17 -2.37
CA ARG A 110 2.94 -3.56 -1.12
C ARG A 110 1.98 -3.84 0.02
N GLN A 111 0.69 -3.66 -0.22
CA GLN A 111 -0.37 -3.96 0.72
C GLN A 111 -0.46 -5.46 1.07
N ARG A 112 -0.37 -6.34 0.07
CA ARG A 112 -0.41 -7.81 0.26
C ARG A 112 0.80 -8.32 1.05
N THR A 113 1.98 -7.78 0.80
CA THR A 113 3.22 -8.15 1.51
C THR A 113 3.20 -7.65 2.96
N ALA A 114 2.70 -6.44 3.20
CA ALA A 114 2.50 -5.91 4.55
C ALA A 114 1.52 -6.77 5.38
N ASP A 115 0.37 -7.18 4.83
CA ASP A 115 -0.58 -8.04 5.53
C ASP A 115 0.02 -9.41 5.89
N LYS A 116 0.78 -10.00 4.96
CA LYS A 116 1.50 -11.27 5.21
C LYS A 116 2.52 -11.12 6.33
N ARG A 117 3.27 -10.01 6.35
CA ARG A 117 4.25 -9.69 7.38
C ARG A 117 3.57 -9.50 8.74
N ALA A 118 2.54 -8.66 8.82
CA ALA A 118 1.78 -8.40 10.04
C ALA A 118 1.18 -9.69 10.64
N LYS A 119 0.66 -10.59 9.77
CA LYS A 119 0.15 -11.89 10.22
C LYS A 119 1.26 -12.78 10.82
N ARG A 120 2.45 -12.78 10.23
CA ARG A 120 3.60 -13.54 10.75
C ARG A 120 4.10 -12.96 12.08
N GLU A 121 4.22 -11.64 12.16
CA GLU A 121 4.64 -10.94 13.38
C GLU A 121 3.66 -11.17 14.53
N LYS A 122 2.34 -11.06 14.27
CA LYS A 122 1.32 -11.38 15.27
C LYS A 122 1.40 -12.83 15.76
N LYS A 123 1.65 -13.79 14.85
CA LYS A 123 1.83 -15.20 15.22
C LYS A 123 3.09 -15.39 16.08
N ALA A 124 4.19 -14.73 15.74
CA ALA A 124 5.43 -14.79 16.51
C ALA A 124 5.27 -14.16 17.90
N ALA A 125 4.66 -12.97 17.99
CA ALA A 125 4.37 -12.29 19.25
C ALA A 125 3.48 -13.13 20.17
N ASN A 126 2.42 -13.74 19.63
CA ASN A 126 1.54 -14.62 20.42
C ASN A 126 2.28 -15.86 20.93
N LYS A 127 3.17 -16.45 20.12
CA LYS A 127 4.00 -17.60 20.53
C LYS A 127 4.95 -17.20 21.67
N GLU A 128 5.56 -16.02 21.57
CA GLU A 128 6.47 -15.52 22.61
C GLU A 128 5.74 -15.19 23.91
N LEU A 129 4.58 -14.53 23.83
CA LEU A 129 3.73 -14.25 24.98
C LEU A 129 3.33 -15.55 25.71
N LEU A 130 2.97 -16.60 24.97
CA LEU A 130 2.68 -17.91 25.55
C LEU A 130 3.91 -18.54 26.21
N ARG A 131 5.11 -18.37 25.64
CA ARG A 131 6.37 -18.87 26.22
C ARG A 131 6.68 -18.16 27.54
N GLN A 132 6.56 -16.84 27.57
CA GLN A 132 6.77 -16.02 28.78
C GLN A 132 5.76 -16.35 29.87
N ALA A 133 4.47 -16.50 29.53
CA ALA A 133 3.43 -16.91 30.48
C ALA A 133 3.72 -18.28 31.11
N LYS A 134 4.19 -19.26 30.30
CA LYS A 134 4.59 -20.57 30.81
C LYS A 134 5.82 -20.50 31.72
N ALA A 135 6.82 -19.69 31.38
CA ALA A 135 8.00 -19.47 32.20
C ALA A 135 7.66 -18.79 33.54
N ALA A 136 6.83 -17.75 33.52
CA ALA A 136 6.36 -17.06 34.72
C ALA A 136 5.58 -18.00 35.65
N LYS A 137 4.68 -18.83 35.10
CA LYS A 137 3.95 -19.84 35.89
C LYS A 137 4.90 -20.84 36.56
N ARG A 138 5.95 -21.30 35.85
CA ARG A 138 6.97 -22.19 36.43
C ARG A 138 7.78 -21.51 37.53
N ALA A 139 8.21 -20.27 37.32
CA ALA A 139 8.97 -19.51 38.31
C ALA A 139 8.15 -19.30 39.61
N ALA A 140 6.88 -18.93 39.49
CA ALA A 140 5.99 -18.77 40.65
C ALA A 140 5.80 -20.07 41.43
N GLN A 141 5.68 -21.22 40.74
CA GLN A 141 5.58 -22.54 41.39
C GLN A 141 6.86 -22.91 42.15
N THR A 142 8.03 -22.63 41.57
CA THR A 142 9.32 -22.89 42.23
C THR A 142 9.50 -22.00 43.45
N SER A 143 9.17 -20.71 43.36
CA SER A 143 9.26 -19.78 44.49
C SER A 143 8.34 -20.17 45.65
N ALA A 144 7.08 -20.52 45.35
CA ALA A 144 6.12 -20.97 46.37
C ALA A 144 6.58 -22.27 47.07
N SER A 145 7.20 -23.18 46.33
CA SER A 145 7.74 -24.44 46.90
C SER A 145 8.94 -24.16 47.82
N ASN A 146 9.83 -23.24 47.44
CA ASN A 146 10.98 -22.84 48.26
C ASN A 146 10.59 -22.08 49.53
N GLU A 147 9.54 -21.25 49.48
CA GLU A 147 9.03 -20.52 50.66
C GLU A 147 8.35 -21.46 51.67
N ALA A 148 7.54 -22.41 51.18
CA ALA A 148 6.92 -23.42 52.04
C ALA A 148 7.95 -24.28 52.80
N GLN A 149 9.13 -24.49 52.22
CA GLN A 149 10.20 -25.27 52.82
C GLN A 149 11.05 -24.50 53.85
N LYS A 150 10.97 -23.16 53.86
CA LYS A 150 11.65 -22.29 54.84
C LYS A 150 10.81 -21.96 56.07
N GLY A 151 9.48 -21.93 55.96
CA GLY A 151 8.56 -21.59 57.08
C GLY A 151 8.22 -22.73 58.04
N GLY A 152 8.70 -23.96 57.76
CA GLY A 152 8.42 -25.16 58.56
C GLY A 152 9.53 -25.58 59.54
N ARG A 153 10.45 -24.67 59.90
CA ARG A 153 11.53 -24.89 60.87
C ARG A 153 11.33 -24.07 62.12
#